data_AF-A0AA40G7S3-F1
#
_entry.id   AF-A0AA40G7S3-F1
#
_cell.length_a   1.000
_cell.length_b   1.000
_cell.length_c   1.000
_cell.angle_alpha   90.00
_cell.angle_beta   90.00
_cell.angle_gamma   90.00
#
_symmetry.space_group_name_H-M   'P 1'
#
loop_
_entity.id
_entity.type
_entity.pdbx_description
1 polymer ?
#
loop_
_entity_poly.entity_id
_entity_poly.type
_entity_poly.pdbx_seq_one_letter_code
_entity_poly.pdbx_strand_id
1 'polypeptide(L)'
;MDVDIKLCKSGNQTWGIRLSGGADFSFPLTVVRVLLGGLADQAGIQAGDIITKINGETIHHLRHCEVHDRLVNAQKEVILTVVRNLKLERAV
;
A
#
# COMPACT_ATOMS: atom_id res chain seq x y z
N MET A 1 15.09 0.05 2.27
CA MET A 1 14.75 -0.62 3.54
C MET A 1 13.25 -0.88 3.50
N ASP A 2 12.83 -2.06 3.88
CA ASP A 2 11.43 -2.37 4.15
C ASP A 2 10.98 -1.66 5.44
N VAL A 3 9.76 -1.15 5.42
CA VAL A 3 9.14 -0.43 6.52
C VAL A 3 7.75 -1.01 6.71
N ASP A 4 7.48 -1.54 7.89
CA ASP A 4 6.17 -2.04 8.27
C ASP A 4 5.30 -0.89 8.78
N ILE A 5 4.25 -0.58 8.05
CA ILE A 5 3.32 0.50 8.37
C ILE A 5 1.98 -0.12 8.76
N LYS A 6 1.59 0.07 10.02
CA LYS A 6 0.30 -0.38 10.54
C LYS A 6 -0.76 0.71 10.33
N LEU A 7 -1.85 0.36 9.67
CA LEU A 7 -3.02 1.20 9.54
C LEU A 7 -4.17 0.62 10.36
N CYS A 8 -4.86 1.50 11.08
CA CYS A 8 -6.07 1.15 11.82
C CYS A 8 -7.23 2.01 11.29
N LYS A 9 -8.32 1.38 10.84
CA LYS A 9 -9.54 2.08 10.41
C LYS A 9 -10.67 1.83 11.39
N SER A 10 -11.49 2.85 11.63
CA SER A 10 -12.71 2.73 12.44
C SER A 10 -13.94 2.77 11.54
N GLY A 11 -14.70 1.67 11.52
CA GLY A 11 -15.93 1.56 10.73
C GLY A 11 -15.69 1.43 9.22
N ASN A 12 -16.53 2.09 8.43
CA ASN A 12 -16.58 1.93 6.96
C ASN A 12 -15.64 2.88 6.19
N GLN A 13 -14.58 3.37 6.84
CA GLN A 13 -13.65 4.32 6.25
C GLN A 13 -12.69 3.63 5.26
N THR A 14 -12.21 4.35 4.26
CA THR A 14 -11.19 3.82 3.34
C THR A 14 -9.79 4.04 3.91
N TRP A 15 -8.83 3.22 3.48
CA TRP A 15 -7.42 3.36 3.89
C TRP A 15 -6.79 4.68 3.40
N GLY A 16 -7.39 5.35 2.43
CA GLY A 16 -6.87 6.60 1.88
C GLY A 16 -5.62 6.42 1.01
N ILE A 17 -5.40 5.22 0.45
CA ILE A 17 -4.33 4.94 -0.51
C ILE A 17 -4.90 4.54 -1.85
N ARG A 18 -4.19 4.92 -2.91
CA ARG A 18 -4.37 4.40 -4.25
C ARG A 18 -3.13 3.61 -4.63
N LEU A 19 -3.37 2.38 -5.06
CA LEU A 19 -2.34 1.44 -5.47
C LEU A 19 -2.47 1.15 -6.96
N SER A 20 -1.35 0.90 -7.61
CA SER A 20 -1.30 0.46 -9.00
C SER A 20 -0.26 -0.63 -9.15
N GLY A 21 -0.48 -1.56 -10.07
CA GLY A 21 0.39 -2.72 -10.27
C GLY A 21 -0.10 -3.97 -9.55
N GLY A 22 0.75 -5.00 -9.50
CA GLY A 22 0.43 -6.32 -8.97
C GLY A 22 1.11 -7.41 -9.80
N ALA A 23 1.02 -8.68 -9.39
CA ALA A 23 1.68 -9.79 -10.10
C ALA A 23 1.20 -9.96 -11.56
N ASP A 24 0.00 -9.48 -11.86
CA ASP A 24 -0.60 -9.50 -13.20
C ASP A 24 -0.12 -8.33 -14.09
N PHE A 25 0.53 -7.32 -13.49
CA PHE A 25 1.01 -6.13 -14.18
C PHE A 25 2.53 -6.20 -14.40
N SER A 26 3.02 -5.47 -15.40
CA SER A 26 4.47 -5.36 -15.67
C SER A 26 5.27 -4.59 -14.61
N PHE A 27 4.63 -4.16 -13.51
CA PHE A 27 5.25 -3.38 -12.44
C PHE A 27 4.67 -3.76 -11.07
N PRO A 28 5.48 -3.64 -10.00
CA PRO A 28 5.08 -4.05 -8.65
C PRO A 28 3.99 -3.15 -8.08
N LEU A 29 3.32 -3.65 -7.04
CA LEU A 29 2.27 -2.89 -6.37
C LEU A 29 2.85 -1.62 -5.72
N THR A 30 2.53 -0.47 -6.30
CA THR A 30 3.10 0.82 -5.93
C THR A 30 2.01 1.78 -5.51
N VAL A 31 2.26 2.54 -4.45
CA VAL A 31 1.41 3.63 -3.99
C VAL A 31 1.54 4.78 -4.97
N VAL A 32 0.48 5.06 -5.73
CA VAL A 32 0.46 6.17 -6.70
C VAL A 32 -0.10 7.44 -6.09
N ARG A 33 -0.90 7.34 -5.04
CA ARG A 33 -1.50 8.48 -4.36
C ARG A 33 -1.87 8.15 -2.93
N VAL A 34 -1.71 9.13 -2.04
CA VAL A 34 -2.16 9.09 -0.65
C VAL A 34 -3.13 10.25 -0.43
N LEU A 35 -4.19 9.99 0.33
CA LEU A 35 -5.18 10.99 0.73
C LEU A 35 -4.61 11.79 1.92
N LEU A 36 -4.41 13.08 1.72
CA LEU A 36 -3.95 14.01 2.76
C LEU A 36 -4.92 14.00 3.95
N GLY A 37 -4.40 13.82 5.17
CA GLY A 37 -5.21 13.68 6.38
C GLY A 37 -5.98 12.35 6.49
N GLY A 38 -5.77 11.42 5.55
CA GLY A 38 -6.30 10.07 5.60
C GLY A 38 -5.45 9.15 6.49
N LEU A 39 -5.94 7.92 6.71
CA LEU A 39 -5.26 6.95 7.58
C LEU A 39 -3.83 6.65 7.14
N ALA A 40 -3.62 6.52 5.84
CA ALA A 40 -2.30 6.24 5.30
C ALA A 40 -1.32 7.40 5.38
N ASP A 41 -1.80 8.63 5.23
CA ASP A 41 -0.99 9.85 5.44
C ASP A 41 -0.58 9.94 6.92
N GLN A 42 -1.52 9.72 7.83
CA GLN A 42 -1.25 9.67 9.27
C GLN A 42 -0.31 8.53 9.68
N ALA A 43 -0.38 7.39 8.98
CA ALA A 43 0.52 6.26 9.17
C ALA A 43 1.90 6.46 8.53
N GLY A 44 2.07 7.51 7.71
CA GLY A 44 3.35 7.85 7.07
C GLY A 44 3.62 7.16 5.73
N ILE A 45 2.59 6.60 5.08
CA ILE A 45 2.67 6.11 3.69
C ILE A 45 2.79 7.31 2.75
N GLN A 46 3.63 7.17 1.73
CA GLN A 46 3.86 8.20 0.73
C GLN A 46 3.67 7.65 -0.69
N ALA A 47 3.37 8.53 -1.63
CA ALA A 47 3.36 8.17 -3.04
C ALA A 47 4.79 7.77 -3.47
N GLY A 48 4.90 6.68 -4.23
CA GLY A 48 6.16 6.05 -4.61
C GLY A 48 6.59 4.87 -3.73
N ASP A 49 5.93 4.67 -2.58
CA ASP A 49 6.17 3.48 -1.74
C ASP A 49 5.72 2.19 -2.47
N ILE A 50 6.55 1.15 -2.47
CA ILE A 50 6.24 -0.13 -3.11
C ILE A 50 5.81 -1.14 -2.05
N ILE A 51 4.59 -1.64 -2.13
CA ILE A 51 4.09 -2.65 -1.18
C ILE A 51 4.64 -4.02 -1.58
N THR A 52 5.29 -4.69 -0.64
CA THR A 52 5.85 -6.03 -0.83
C THR A 52 5.11 -7.09 0.00
N LYS A 53 4.54 -6.69 1.14
CA LYS A 53 3.75 -7.59 2.01
C LYS A 53 2.51 -6.90 2.58
N ILE A 54 1.48 -7.70 2.84
CA ILE A 54 0.24 -7.29 3.49
C ILE A 54 -0.02 -8.27 4.65
N ASN A 55 -0.17 -7.76 5.86
CA ASN A 55 -0.31 -8.53 7.10
C ASN A 55 0.81 -9.56 7.30
N GLY A 56 2.04 -9.23 6.85
CA GLY A 56 3.20 -10.13 6.91
C GLY A 56 3.26 -11.16 5.77
N GLU A 57 2.24 -11.25 4.92
CA GLU A 57 2.20 -12.15 3.76
C GLU A 57 2.74 -11.44 2.51
N THR A 58 3.70 -12.07 1.83
CA THR A 58 4.29 -11.54 0.59
C THR A 58 3.29 -11.53 -0.56
N ILE A 59 3.10 -10.37 -1.17
CA ILE A 59 2.09 -10.17 -2.21
C ILE A 59 2.67 -10.21 -3.64
N HIS A 60 3.94 -10.58 -3.80
CA HIS A 60 4.61 -10.62 -5.11
C HIS A 60 3.93 -11.55 -6.12
N HIS A 61 3.23 -12.58 -5.65
CA HIS A 61 2.47 -13.50 -6.48
C HIS A 61 0.97 -13.17 -6.55
N LEU A 62 0.52 -12.13 -5.83
CA LEU A 62 -0.90 -11.77 -5.79
C LEU A 62 -1.24 -10.82 -6.94
N ARG A 63 -2.38 -11.12 -7.59
CA ARG A 63 -2.94 -10.26 -8.63
C ARG A 63 -3.50 -8.98 -8.03
N HIS A 64 -3.66 -7.95 -8.85
CA HIS A 64 -4.23 -6.67 -8.41
C HIS A 64 -5.57 -6.83 -7.68
N CYS A 65 -6.45 -7.68 -8.22
CA CYS A 65 -7.76 -7.96 -7.60
C CYS A 65 -7.64 -8.64 -6.24
N GLU A 66 -6.72 -9.60 -6.09
CA GLU A 66 -6.47 -10.29 -4.80
C GLU A 66 -5.98 -9.31 -3.74
N VAL A 67 -5.05 -8.42 -4.10
CA VAL A 67 -4.57 -7.40 -3.17
C VAL A 67 -5.69 -6.43 -2.80
N HIS A 68 -6.50 -6.01 -3.77
CA HIS A 68 -7.65 -5.16 -3.51
C HIS A 68 -8.61 -5.83 -2.54
N ASP A 69 -8.95 -7.10 -2.78
CA ASP A 69 -9.82 -7.88 -1.90
C ASP A 69 -9.24 -7.97 -0.48
N ARG A 70 -7.94 -8.24 -0.32
CA ARG A 70 -7.28 -8.28 0.99
C ARG A 70 -7.38 -6.96 1.75
N LEU A 71 -7.22 -5.84 1.06
CA LEU A 71 -7.35 -4.51 1.66
C LEU A 71 -8.80 -4.18 2.02
N VAL A 72 -9.77 -4.61 1.20
CA VAL A 72 -11.19 -4.42 1.46
C VAL A 72 -11.65 -5.30 2.63
N ASN A 73 -11.26 -6.58 2.64
CA ASN A 73 -11.53 -7.55 3.71
C ASN A 73 -10.85 -7.19 5.03
N ALA A 74 -9.73 -6.46 5.00
CA ALA A 74 -9.14 -5.91 6.21
C ALA A 74 -10.11 -4.90 6.84
N GLN A 75 -10.82 -5.30 7.91
CA GLN A 75 -11.89 -4.50 8.50
C GLN A 75 -11.41 -3.47 9.53
N LYS A 76 -10.39 -3.80 10.33
CA LYS A 76 -10.01 -2.98 11.49
C LYS A 76 -8.56 -2.55 11.46
N GLU A 77 -7.66 -3.47 11.10
CA GLU A 77 -6.24 -3.20 10.97
C GLU A 77 -5.66 -3.91 9.75
N VAL A 78 -4.64 -3.29 9.16
CA VAL A 78 -3.79 -3.90 8.15
C VAL A 78 -2.36 -3.44 8.35
N ILE A 79 -1.40 -4.34 8.21
CA ILE A 79 0.03 -4.01 8.22
C ILE A 79 0.52 -4.08 6.78
N LEU A 80 1.06 -2.98 6.26
CA LEU A 80 1.63 -2.92 4.93
C LEU A 80 3.13 -2.80 5.05
N THR A 81 3.86 -3.77 4.53
CA THR A 81 5.32 -3.67 4.40
C THR A 81 5.61 -2.98 3.09
N VAL A 82 6.20 -1.79 3.17
CA VAL A 82 6.55 -0.97 2.01
C VAL A 82 8.05 -0.82 1.87
N VAL A 83 8.53 -0.77 0.64
CA VAL A 83 9.91 -0.45 0.31
C VAL A 83 9.92 0.95 -0.27
N ARG A 84 10.43 1.89 0.53
CA ARG A 84 10.61 3.28 0.10
C ARG A 84 11.88 3.37 -0.73
N ASN A 85 11.72 3.45 -2.05
CA ASN A 85 12.85 3.69 -2.94
C ASN A 85 13.06 5.21 -3.04
N LEU A 86 14.06 5.73 -2.34
CA LEU A 86 14.52 7.13 -2.42
C LEU A 86 15.02 7.56 -3.82
N LYS A 87 14.80 6.77 -4.87
CA LYS A 87 15.28 7.04 -6.24
C LYS A 87 14.22 7.60 -7.21
N LEU A 88 12.98 7.87 -6.76
CA LEU A 88 12.02 8.63 -7.57
C LEU A 88 12.15 10.15 -7.34
N GLU A 89 13.39 10.63 -7.24
CA GLU A 89 13.69 12.02 -7.53
C GLU A 89 13.83 12.15 -9.06
N ARG A 90 12.91 12.91 -9.67
CA ARG A 90 12.94 13.42 -11.05
C ARG A 90 12.56 12.44 -12.18
N ALA A 91 11.32 12.57 -12.62
CA ALA A 91 11.07 12.86 -14.03
C ALA A 91 10.45 14.27 -14.08
N VAL A 92 11.30 15.27 -14.34
CA VAL A 92 10.92 16.63 -14.74
C VAL A 92 10.84 16.67 -16.27
#